data_AF-A0A7C2F1F1-F1
#
_entry.id   AF-A0A7C2F1F1-F1
#
_cell.length_a   1.000
_cell.length_b   1.000
_cell.length_c   1.000
_cell.angle_alpha   90.00
_cell.angle_beta   90.00
_cell.angle_gamma   90.00
#
_symmetry.space_group_name_H-M   'P 1'
#
loop_
_entity.id
_entity.type
_entity.pdbx_description
1 polymer ?
#
loop_
_entity_poly.entity_id
_entity_poly.type
_entity_poly.pdbx_seq_one_letter_code
_entity_poly.pdbx_strand_id
1 'polypeptide(L)'
;MSNAQVTIMGGGLSGSEAAWQAAERGLKVRLYEMRPARPTPAHRTANLGEVVCSNSLKSDEPGTAPYLLKEELRRGGSLLISVAHKTSVPA
;
A
#
# COMPACT_ATOMS: atom_id res chain seq x y z
N MET A 1 1.23 30.09 -3.26
CA MET A 1 1.81 28.74 -3.34
C MET A 1 0.95 27.94 -4.29
N SER A 2 1.53 27.29 -5.31
CA SER A 2 0.75 26.49 -6.25
C SER A 2 -0.01 25.42 -5.48
N ASN A 3 -1.30 25.30 -5.76
CA ASN A 3 -2.22 24.35 -5.13
C ASN A 3 -1.98 22.94 -5.72
N ALA A 4 -0.71 22.52 -5.78
CA ALA A 4 -0.28 21.33 -6.51
C ALA A 4 -0.93 20.09 -5.89
N GLN A 5 -1.83 19.47 -6.65
CA GLN A 5 -2.54 18.27 -6.27
C GLN A 5 -1.83 17.06 -6.90
N VAL A 6 -1.50 16.06 -6.08
CA VAL A 6 -0.97 14.78 -6.54
C VAL A 6 -2.13 13.87 -6.90
N THR A 7 -2.20 13.47 -8.17
CA THR A 7 -3.21 12.52 -8.67
C THR A 7 -2.62 11.12 -8.68
N ILE A 8 -3.34 10.17 -8.10
CA ILE A 8 -2.95 8.77 -8.00
C ILE A 8 -4.04 7.92 -8.62
N MET A 9 -3.64 7.05 -9.55
CA MET A 9 -4.54 6.21 -10.33
C MET A 9 -4.42 4.76 -9.85
N GLY A 10 -5.47 4.26 -9.19
CA GLY A 10 -5.56 2.92 -8.63
C GLY A 10 -5.30 2.88 -7.13
N GLY A 11 -6.15 2.16 -6.42
CA GLY A 11 -6.14 1.96 -4.97
C GLY A 11 -5.55 0.62 -4.53
N GLY A 12 -4.64 0.04 -5.32
CA GLY A 12 -3.88 -1.15 -4.92
C GLY A 12 -2.84 -0.85 -3.84
N LEU A 13 -1.93 -1.78 -3.56
CA LEU A 13 -0.88 -1.60 -2.55
C LEU A 13 -0.02 -0.34 -2.85
N SER A 14 0.54 -0.23 -4.05
CA SER A 14 1.39 0.93 -4.41
C SER A 14 0.63 2.25 -4.40
N GLY A 15 -0.60 2.29 -4.90
CA GLY A 15 -1.41 3.51 -4.94
C GLY A 15 -1.85 3.99 -3.56
N SER A 16 -2.17 3.05 -2.67
CA SER A 16 -2.53 3.34 -1.27
C SER A 16 -1.33 3.89 -0.50
N GLU A 17 -0.15 3.29 -0.65
CA GLU A 17 1.08 3.78 -0.03
C GLU A 17 1.50 5.14 -0.61
N ALA A 18 1.43 5.32 -1.93
CA ALA A 18 1.73 6.61 -2.55
C ALA A 18 0.78 7.72 -2.06
N ALA A 19 -0.50 7.41 -1.90
CA ALA A 19 -1.50 8.36 -1.40
C ALA A 19 -1.21 8.75 0.05
N TRP A 20 -0.90 7.76 0.88
CA TRP A 20 -0.51 7.96 2.27
C TRP A 20 0.74 8.83 2.37
N GLN A 21 1.81 8.46 1.68
CA GLN A 21 3.10 9.16 1.73
C GLN A 21 2.99 10.62 1.23
N ALA A 22 2.19 10.87 0.19
CA ALA A 22 1.95 12.24 -0.29
C ALA A 22 1.13 13.07 0.71
N ALA A 23 0.08 12.48 1.29
CA ALA A 23 -0.77 13.14 2.27
C ALA A 23 -0.01 13.48 3.57
N GLU A 24 0.81 12.55 4.09
CA GLU A 24 1.65 12.76 5.28
C GLU A 24 2.68 13.88 5.09
N ARG A 25 3.04 14.22 3.84
CA ARG A 25 3.93 15.34 3.50
C ARG A 25 3.18 16.65 3.25
N GLY A 26 1.90 16.71 3.59
CA GLY A 26 1.05 17.90 3.47
C GLY A 26 0.59 18.21 2.04
N LEU A 27 0.73 17.26 1.10
CA LEU A 27 0.26 17.45 -0.27
C LEU A 27 -1.23 17.11 -0.38
N LYS A 28 -1.95 17.88 -1.20
CA LYS A 28 -3.34 17.54 -1.55
C LYS A 28 -3.34 16.33 -2.47
N VAL A 29 -3.97 15.24 -2.05
CA VAL A 29 -4.04 14.00 -2.83
C VAL A 29 -5.41 13.84 -3.48
N ARG A 30 -5.42 13.31 -4.70
CA ARG A 30 -6.62 12.78 -5.38
C ARG A 30 -6.36 11.34 -5.77
N LEU A 31 -6.94 10.41 -5.02
CA LEU A 31 -6.88 8.98 -5.31
C LEU A 31 -8.12 8.55 -6.10
N TYR A 32 -7.90 7.94 -7.26
CA TYR A 32 -8.95 7.32 -8.06
C TYR A 32 -8.90 5.81 -7.89
N GLU A 33 -10.00 5.20 -7.51
CA GLU A 33 -10.20 3.76 -7.51
C GLU A 33 -11.50 3.45 -8.25
N MET A 34 -11.45 2.51 -9.19
CA MET A 34 -12.61 2.15 -10.00
C MET A 34 -13.58 1.24 -9.23
N ARG A 35 -13.09 0.51 -8.23
CA ARG A 35 -13.89 -0.33 -7.34
C ARG A 35 -14.63 0.52 -6.31
N PRO A 36 -15.87 0.14 -5.93
CA PRO A 36 -16.59 -1.06 -6.35
C PRO A 36 -17.37 -0.91 -7.67
N ALA A 37 -17.41 0.30 -8.27
CA ALA A 37 -18.22 0.55 -9.48
C ALA A 37 -17.81 -0.33 -10.68
N ARG A 38 -16.52 -0.67 -10.78
CA ARG A 38 -15.97 -1.62 -11.75
C ARG A 38 -15.08 -2.64 -11.04
N PRO A 39 -15.64 -3.76 -10.56
CA PRO A 39 -14.85 -4.83 -9.94
C PRO A 39 -14.03 -5.59 -10.99
N THR A 40 -13.04 -6.35 -10.54
CA THR A 40 -12.34 -7.34 -11.38
C THR A 40 -12.49 -8.73 -10.75
N PRO A 41 -12.31 -9.83 -11.51
CA PRO A 41 -12.43 -11.18 -10.97
C PRO A 41 -11.46 -11.49 -9.82
N ALA A 42 -10.37 -10.74 -9.69
CA ALA A 42 -9.38 -10.92 -8.63
C ALA A 42 -9.82 -10.31 -7.29
N HIS A 43 -10.60 -9.23 -7.31
CA HIS A 43 -10.98 -8.49 -6.11
C HIS A 43 -12.32 -8.96 -5.56
N ARG A 44 -12.41 -9.10 -4.24
CA ARG A 44 -13.61 -9.50 -3.51
C ARG A 44 -14.20 -8.33 -2.72
N THR A 45 -13.49 -7.21 -2.59
CA THR A 45 -13.91 -6.07 -1.77
C THR A 45 -13.83 -4.75 -2.53
N ALA A 46 -14.45 -3.72 -1.95
CA ALA A 46 -14.29 -2.33 -2.35
C ALA A 46 -13.07 -1.65 -1.68
N ASN A 47 -12.34 -2.37 -0.83
CA ASN A 47 -11.31 -1.79 0.01
C ASN A 47 -10.01 -1.55 -0.78
N LEU A 48 -9.28 -0.52 -0.36
CA LEU A 48 -7.95 -0.22 -0.87
C LEU A 48 -6.94 -1.25 -0.35
N GLY A 49 -5.87 -1.47 -1.11
CA GLY A 49 -4.78 -2.36 -0.69
C GLY A 49 -5.14 -3.84 -0.56
N GLU A 50 -6.21 -4.29 -1.21
CA GLU A 50 -6.62 -5.71 -1.16
C GLU A 50 -5.53 -6.64 -1.71
N VAL A 51 -5.20 -7.69 -0.94
CA VAL A 51 -4.31 -8.77 -1.37
C VAL A 51 -5.15 -9.87 -2.03
N VAL A 52 -4.98 -10.04 -3.35
CA VAL A 52 -5.87 -10.86 -4.19
C VAL A 52 -5.32 -12.25 -4.54
N CYS A 53 -4.12 -12.59 -4.07
CA CYS A 53 -3.46 -13.87 -4.35
C CYS A 53 -2.91 -14.46 -3.04
N SER A 54 -1.61 -14.78 -2.97
CA SER A 54 -0.97 -15.18 -1.71
C SER A 54 -1.01 -14.03 -0.69
N ASN A 55 -1.31 -14.36 0.56
CA ASN A 55 -1.18 -13.46 1.71
C ASN A 55 0.26 -13.31 2.22
N SER A 56 1.23 -14.00 1.61
CA SER A 56 2.63 -13.87 1.96
C SER A 56 3.21 -12.58 1.38
N LEU A 57 3.74 -11.73 2.24
CA LEU A 57 4.59 -10.59 1.85
C LEU A 57 6.07 -10.97 1.81
N LYS A 58 6.37 -12.26 1.56
CA LYS A 58 7.71 -12.86 1.56
C LYS A 58 8.38 -12.88 2.93
N SER A 59 9.58 -13.47 3.00
CA SER A 59 10.35 -13.64 4.23
C SER A 59 10.58 -12.31 4.96
N ASP A 60 10.59 -12.39 6.29
CA ASP A 60 11.05 -11.33 7.19
C ASP A 60 12.32 -11.76 7.95
N GLU A 61 13.02 -12.76 7.42
CA GLU A 61 14.28 -13.25 7.95
C GLU A 61 15.43 -12.29 7.57
N PRO A 62 16.24 -11.86 8.56
CA PRO A 62 17.42 -11.03 8.30
C PRO A 62 18.35 -11.63 7.25
N GLY A 63 18.85 -10.79 6.34
CA GLY A 63 19.74 -11.20 5.25
C GLY A 63 19.03 -11.59 3.95
N THR A 64 17.69 -11.72 3.95
CA THR A 64 16.93 -11.92 2.71
C THR A 64 16.66 -10.59 2.00
N ALA A 65 16.59 -10.61 0.66
CA ALA A 65 16.26 -9.40 -0.12
C ALA A 65 14.89 -8.78 0.25
N PRO A 66 13.81 -9.57 0.49
CA PRO A 66 12.54 -9.00 0.94
C PRO A 66 12.61 -8.38 2.33
N TYR A 67 13.40 -8.94 3.25
CA TYR A 67 13.63 -8.33 4.56
C TYR A 67 14.28 -6.96 4.43
N LEU A 68 15.33 -6.83 3.60
CA LEU A 68 16.00 -5.55 3.39
C LEU A 68 15.02 -4.49 2.85
N LEU A 69 14.22 -4.83 1.85
CA LEU A 69 13.22 -3.91 1.30
C LEU A 69 12.17 -3.51 2.36
N LYS A 70 11.68 -4.47 3.17
CA LYS A 70 10.75 -4.15 4.26
C LYS A 70 11.39 -3.23 5.28
N GLU A 71 12.67 -3.42 5.59
CA GLU A 71 13.39 -2.56 6.53
C GLU A 71 13.55 -1.13 6.00
N GLU A 72 13.84 -0.96 4.72
CA GLU A 72 13.81 0.36 4.06
C GLU A 72 12.41 0.99 4.14
N LEU A 73 11.36 0.21 3.87
CA LEU A 73 9.97 0.68 3.97
C LEU A 73 9.57 1.03 5.41
N ARG A 74 10.03 0.28 6.43
CA ARG A 74 9.81 0.61 7.85
C ARG A 74 10.44 1.95 8.19
N ARG A 75 11.69 2.16 7.78
CA ARG A 75 12.40 3.43 7.99
C ARG A 75 11.78 4.58 7.20
N GLY A 76 11.18 4.28 6.05
CA GLY A 76 10.38 5.21 5.26
C GLY A 76 8.98 5.50 5.81
N GLY A 77 8.60 4.91 6.96
CA GLY A 77 7.29 5.11 7.57
C GLY A 77 6.15 4.52 6.75
N SER A 78 6.36 3.35 6.13
CA SER A 78 5.32 2.72 5.30
C SER A 78 4.08 2.35 6.11
N LEU A 79 2.92 2.81 5.64
CA LEU A 79 1.62 2.42 6.20
C LEU A 79 1.38 0.93 6.02
N LEU A 80 1.62 0.42 4.80
CA LEU A 80 1.33 -0.97 4.47
C LEU A 80 2.17 -1.96 5.27
N ILE A 81 3.46 -1.68 5.47
CA ILE A 81 4.30 -2.55 6.31
C ILE A 81 3.86 -2.49 7.78
N SER A 82 3.45 -1.32 8.28
CA SER A 82 2.88 -1.21 9.63
C SER A 82 1.60 -2.04 9.78
N VAL A 83 0.68 -1.96 8.80
CA VAL A 83 -0.56 -2.75 8.79
C VAL A 83 -0.24 -4.24 8.69
N ALA A 84 0.65 -4.64 7.78
CA ALA A 84 1.03 -6.04 7.61
C ALA A 84 1.61 -6.65 8.88
N HIS A 85 2.44 -5.91 9.61
CA HIS A 85 2.96 -6.36 10.91
C HIS A 85 1.84 -6.50 11.95
N LYS A 86 0.87 -5.57 12.00
CA LYS A 86 -0.27 -5.64 12.94
C LYS A 86 -1.23 -6.79 12.65
N THR A 87 -1.32 -7.23 11.39
CA THR A 87 -2.20 -8.31 10.94
C THR A 87 -1.45 -9.59 10.58
N SER A 88 -0.22 -9.76 11.09
CA SER A 88 0.62 -10.91 10.74
C SER A 88 0.02 -12.21 11.27
N VAL A 89 0.15 -13.27 10.47
CA VAL A 89 -0.19 -14.65 10.85
C VAL A 89 1.03 -15.55 10.62
N PRO A 90 1.13 -16.72 11.28
CA PRO A 90 2.19 -17.68 10.98
C PRO A 90 2.18 -18.05 9.49
N ALA A 91 3.36 -17.97 8.84
CA ALA A 91 3.53 -18.17 7.40
C ALA A 91 4.96 -18.61 7.05
#